data_AF-A0A2E8K2C3-F1
#
_entry.id   AF-A0A2E8K2C3-F1
#
_cell.length_a   1.000
_cell.length_b   1.000
_cell.length_c   1.000
_cell.angle_alpha   90.00
_cell.angle_beta   90.00
_cell.angle_gamma   90.00
#
_symmetry.space_group_name_H-M   'P 1'
#
loop_
_entity.id
_entity.type
_entity.pdbx_description
1 polymer ?
#
loop_
_entity_poly.entity_id
_entity_poly.type
_entity_poly.pdbx_seq_one_letter_code
_entity_poly.pdbx_strand_id
1 'polypeptide(L)'
;MATFIQNSNEDDAGDVQLMFPGDRFPVIAGPTLRTNGWRGGIWVQYVAANDDFTVEISDGNDSCGFILFQAEDYDLSPPTGTGPGSPQNFLAAQYRNPVGGNNVVTMINGGTRAYFRMFETVALDALGNRAGGAITYTLNEDLKISENGLLCNDTDVNLAAAGVTTPIVVGIVSAVPSAANSNRLCIDMKY
;
A
#
# COMPACT_ATOMS: atom_id res chain seq x y z
N MET A 1 12.15 -7.85 15.38
CA MET A 1 11.91 -7.99 13.94
C MET A 1 10.43 -8.28 13.76
N ALA A 2 9.68 -7.41 13.09
CA ALA A 2 8.34 -7.74 12.65
C ALA A 2 8.45 -8.90 11.64
N THR A 3 7.77 -10.00 11.93
CA THR A 3 7.72 -11.16 11.05
C THR A 3 6.74 -10.83 9.93
N PHE A 4 7.24 -10.34 8.80
CA PHE A 4 6.40 -10.19 7.61
C PHE A 4 6.23 -11.56 6.97
N ILE A 5 4.98 -12.01 6.81
CA ILE A 5 4.69 -13.17 5.98
C ILE A 5 4.90 -12.73 4.53
N GLN A 6 5.99 -13.16 3.91
CA GLN A 6 6.17 -13.09 2.46
C GLN A 6 5.17 -14.05 1.82
N ASN A 7 4.05 -13.51 1.34
CA ASN A 7 2.98 -14.28 0.73
C ASN A 7 3.06 -14.32 -0.79
N SER A 8 4.23 -14.07 -1.39
CA SER A 8 4.25 -13.84 -2.82
C SER A 8 4.20 -15.10 -3.71
N ASN A 9 3.02 -15.42 -4.28
CA ASN A 9 2.74 -16.43 -5.32
C ASN A 9 2.29 -15.74 -6.64
N GLU A 10 2.22 -16.43 -7.78
CA GLU A 10 1.65 -15.95 -9.06
C GLU A 10 0.24 -15.30 -8.93
N ASP A 11 -0.45 -15.53 -7.81
CA ASP A 11 -1.69 -14.85 -7.35
C ASP A 11 -1.51 -13.43 -6.76
N ASP A 12 -0.30 -12.89 -6.61
CA ASP A 12 -0.04 -11.56 -6.02
C ASP A 12 -0.23 -10.40 -6.99
N ALA A 13 -0.46 -10.71 -8.26
CA ALA A 13 -1.13 -9.78 -9.14
C ALA A 13 -2.57 -9.57 -8.64
N GLY A 14 -2.73 -8.76 -7.59
CA GLY A 14 -4.00 -8.65 -6.89
C GLY A 14 -3.94 -8.17 -5.45
N ASP A 15 -2.83 -7.55 -5.01
CA ASP A 15 -2.79 -6.87 -3.71
C ASP A 15 -3.89 -5.81 -3.58
N VAL A 16 -4.22 -5.17 -4.70
CA VAL A 16 -5.38 -4.30 -4.82
C VAL A 16 -6.27 -4.76 -5.98
N GLN A 17 -7.57 -4.87 -5.71
CA GLN A 17 -8.59 -5.02 -6.74
C GLN A 17 -9.49 -3.79 -6.72
N LEU A 18 -9.42 -2.99 -7.79
CA LEU A 18 -10.34 -1.87 -7.99
C LEU A 18 -11.69 -2.38 -8.48
N MET A 19 -12.78 -1.91 -7.87
CA MET A 19 -14.14 -2.16 -8.35
C MET A 19 -14.54 -1.21 -9.48
N PHE A 20 -14.01 0.01 -9.47
CA PHE A 20 -14.15 0.98 -10.56
C PHE A 20 -12.85 1.76 -10.72
N PRO A 21 -12.58 2.30 -11.92
CA PRO A 21 -11.36 3.05 -12.17
C PRO A 21 -11.42 4.39 -11.45
N GLY A 22 -10.76 4.49 -10.28
CA GLY A 22 -10.51 5.76 -9.61
C GLY A 22 -9.52 6.66 -10.36
N ASP A 23 -9.20 7.81 -9.77
CA ASP A 23 -8.30 8.79 -10.36
C ASP A 23 -6.85 8.28 -10.34
N ARG A 24 -6.21 8.27 -11.51
CA ARG A 24 -4.90 7.67 -11.75
C ARG A 24 -3.87 8.73 -12.06
N PHE A 25 -2.75 8.70 -11.34
CA PHE A 25 -1.63 9.60 -11.54
C PHE A 25 -0.33 8.80 -11.75
N PRO A 26 0.48 9.14 -12.78
CA PRO A 26 1.83 8.64 -12.86
C PRO A 26 2.69 9.36 -11.82
N VAL A 27 3.40 8.61 -10.98
CA VAL A 27 4.33 9.14 -9.97
C VAL A 27 5.66 8.40 -10.02
N ILE A 28 6.73 9.01 -9.52
CA ILE A 28 8.05 8.39 -9.51
C ILE A 28 8.28 7.74 -8.14
N ALA A 29 8.58 6.44 -8.10
CA ALA A 29 8.95 5.78 -6.87
C ALA A 29 10.29 6.32 -6.34
N GLY A 30 10.29 6.84 -5.11
CA GLY A 30 11.47 7.39 -4.45
C GLY A 30 12.55 6.35 -4.13
N PRO A 31 13.75 6.79 -3.70
CA PRO A 31 14.85 5.89 -3.37
C PRO A 31 14.50 4.76 -2.38
N THR A 32 13.65 5.02 -1.38
CA THR A 32 13.31 4.03 -0.34
C THR A 32 12.39 2.96 -0.90
N LEU A 33 11.30 3.37 -1.57
CA LEU A 33 10.42 2.44 -2.29
C LEU A 33 11.21 1.57 -3.29
N ARG A 34 12.13 2.17 -4.06
CA ARG A 34 12.97 1.42 -5.00
C ARG A 34 13.84 0.39 -4.28
N THR A 35 14.63 0.82 -3.31
CA THR A 35 15.58 -0.07 -2.61
C THR A 35 14.88 -1.24 -1.92
N ASN A 36 13.73 -0.99 -1.30
CA ASN A 36 13.01 -2.02 -0.54
C ASN A 36 12.08 -2.87 -1.42
N GLY A 37 11.68 -2.35 -2.59
CA GLY A 37 10.53 -2.81 -3.34
C GLY A 37 9.23 -2.24 -2.78
N TRP A 38 8.27 -2.01 -3.67
CA TRP A 38 6.91 -1.58 -3.30
C TRP A 38 5.90 -2.63 -3.72
N ARG A 39 4.72 -2.59 -3.09
CA ARG A 39 3.59 -3.47 -3.35
C ARG A 39 2.33 -2.67 -3.63
N GLY A 40 1.35 -3.29 -4.27
CA GLY A 40 0.03 -2.69 -4.41
C GLY A 40 -0.59 -2.42 -3.04
N GLY A 41 -1.25 -1.29 -2.89
CA GLY A 41 -1.99 -0.90 -1.68
C GLY A 41 -1.16 -0.17 -0.62
N ILE A 42 0.15 -0.01 -0.83
CA ILE A 42 0.97 0.88 -0.01
C ILE A 42 0.54 2.32 -0.27
N TRP A 43 0.20 3.04 0.80
CA TRP A 43 -0.08 4.47 0.76
C TRP A 43 1.22 5.27 0.74
N VAL A 44 1.22 6.33 -0.03
CA VAL A 44 2.39 7.14 -0.32
C VAL A 44 2.12 8.62 -0.11
N GLN A 45 3.19 9.38 0.00
CA GLN A 45 3.21 10.84 0.13
C GLN A 45 4.19 11.44 -0.87
N TYR A 46 3.93 12.66 -1.35
CA TYR A 46 4.90 13.38 -2.15
C TYR A 46 6.09 13.81 -1.30
N VAL A 47 7.29 13.67 -1.85
CA VAL A 47 8.52 14.12 -1.20
C VAL A 47 9.26 15.11 -2.10
N ALA A 48 9.93 16.07 -1.48
CA ALA A 48 10.84 16.95 -2.21
C ALA A 48 12.03 16.13 -2.72
N ALA A 49 12.15 15.99 -4.04
CA ALA A 49 13.22 15.26 -4.70
C ALA A 49 13.70 16.04 -5.94
N ASN A 50 14.64 15.45 -6.68
CA ASN A 50 15.17 16.05 -7.91
C ASN A 50 14.16 16.01 -9.07
N ASP A 51 13.19 15.10 -9.02
CA ASP A 51 12.13 14.95 -10.02
C ASP A 51 10.78 15.35 -9.42
N ASP A 52 9.98 16.08 -10.21
CA ASP A 52 8.60 16.40 -9.86
C ASP A 52 7.78 15.10 -9.70
N PHE A 53 6.86 15.07 -8.72
CA PHE A 53 5.96 13.94 -8.45
C PHE A 53 6.64 12.67 -7.91
N THR A 54 7.79 12.81 -7.24
CA THR A 54 8.40 11.71 -6.49
C THR A 54 7.59 11.41 -5.23
N VAL A 55 7.34 10.13 -4.97
CA VAL A 55 6.61 9.65 -3.79
C VAL A 55 7.42 8.67 -2.97
N GLU A 56 7.19 8.66 -1.66
CA GLU A 56 7.71 7.67 -0.71
C GLU A 56 6.57 7.12 0.16
N ILE A 57 6.82 6.06 0.93
CA ILE A 57 5.83 5.49 1.86
C ILE A 57 5.28 6.60 2.77
N SER A 58 3.96 6.64 2.92
CA SER A 58 3.28 7.54 3.86
C SER A 58 3.63 7.15 5.29
N ASP A 59 3.91 8.14 6.13
CA ASP A 59 4.11 7.96 7.56
C ASP A 59 2.80 8.14 8.35
N GLY A 60 1.65 8.19 7.67
CA GLY A 60 0.33 8.42 8.24
C GLY A 60 -0.03 9.89 8.49
N ASN A 61 0.94 10.81 8.55
CA ASN A 61 0.69 12.24 8.72
C ASN A 61 0.34 12.91 7.39
N ASP A 62 0.97 12.45 6.32
CA ASP A 62 0.78 12.96 4.96
C ASP A 62 0.51 11.81 3.99
N SER A 63 -0.41 12.01 3.05
CA SER A 63 -0.63 11.05 1.97
C SER A 63 -1.30 11.66 0.75
N CYS A 64 -0.98 11.12 -0.43
CA CYS A 64 -1.52 11.51 -1.73
C CYS A 64 -2.14 10.34 -2.52
N GLY A 65 -2.27 9.16 -1.93
CA GLY A 65 -2.86 8.00 -2.59
C GLY A 65 -2.13 6.69 -2.30
N PHE A 66 -2.52 5.62 -2.97
CA PHE A 66 -1.88 4.31 -2.86
C PHE A 66 -1.35 3.81 -4.21
N ILE A 67 -0.26 3.05 -4.17
CA ILE A 67 0.32 2.43 -5.36
C ILE A 67 -0.56 1.27 -5.82
N LEU A 68 -0.88 1.23 -7.12
CA LEU A 68 -1.75 0.19 -7.67
C LEU A 68 -1.04 -1.15 -7.87
N PHE A 69 0.23 -1.12 -8.27
CA PHE A 69 0.99 -2.30 -8.69
C PHE A 69 2.29 -2.47 -7.91
N GLN A 70 2.69 -3.72 -7.69
CA GLN A 70 3.97 -4.04 -7.06
C GLN A 70 5.16 -3.86 -8.00
N ALA A 71 6.34 -3.65 -7.43
CA ALA A 71 7.61 -3.76 -8.16
C ALA A 71 7.92 -5.22 -8.49
N GLU A 72 8.57 -5.44 -9.62
CA GLU A 72 9.00 -6.76 -10.08
C GLU A 72 10.48 -6.99 -9.76
N ASP A 73 10.82 -8.22 -9.37
CA ASP A 73 12.21 -8.67 -9.15
C ASP A 73 12.60 -9.62 -10.29
N TYR A 74 12.93 -9.04 -11.44
CA TYR A 74 13.44 -9.81 -12.58
C TYR A 74 14.91 -10.13 -12.34
N ASP A 75 15.21 -11.38 -12.00
CA ASP A 75 16.58 -11.85 -12.02
C ASP A 75 17.12 -11.81 -13.47
N LEU A 76 18.32 -11.27 -13.65
CA LEU A 76 18.98 -11.11 -14.95
C LEU A 76 19.79 -12.35 -15.38
N SER A 77 19.68 -13.48 -14.65
CA SER A 77 20.48 -14.68 -14.87
C SER A 77 19.79 -15.75 -15.76
N PRO A 78 20.30 -16.04 -16.98
CA PRO A 78 19.83 -17.13 -17.86
C PRO A 78 20.15 -18.55 -17.32
N PRO A 79 19.42 -19.62 -17.73
CA PRO A 79 18.56 -19.72 -18.91
C PRO A 79 17.05 -19.75 -18.61
N THR A 80 16.64 -19.56 -17.35
CA THR A 80 15.26 -19.82 -16.88
C THR A 80 14.73 -18.74 -15.92
N GLY A 81 15.11 -17.48 -16.10
CA GLY A 81 14.55 -16.39 -15.30
C GLY A 81 13.07 -16.13 -15.64
N THR A 82 12.16 -16.67 -14.81
CA THR A 82 10.71 -16.38 -14.80
C THR A 82 10.23 -16.27 -13.36
N GLY A 83 10.69 -15.27 -12.62
CA GLY A 83 9.96 -14.85 -11.42
C GLY A 83 8.56 -14.39 -11.83
N PRO A 84 7.50 -14.61 -11.03
CA PRO A 84 6.15 -14.18 -11.37
C PRO A 84 6.11 -12.64 -11.44
N GLY A 85 6.32 -12.12 -12.65
CA GLY A 85 5.93 -10.76 -13.00
C GLY A 85 4.41 -10.65 -13.00
N SER A 86 3.90 -9.48 -12.68
CA SER A 86 2.48 -9.19 -12.75
C SER A 86 1.98 -9.40 -14.20
N PRO A 87 0.91 -10.18 -14.44
CA PRO A 87 0.30 -10.34 -15.76
C PRO A 87 -0.22 -9.04 -16.39
N GLN A 88 -0.23 -7.91 -15.65
CA GLN A 88 -0.80 -6.63 -16.10
C GLN A 88 0.25 -5.63 -16.64
N ASN A 89 1.44 -6.09 -17.02
CA ASN A 89 2.60 -5.29 -17.45
C ASN A 89 2.48 -4.58 -18.82
N PHE A 90 1.35 -3.94 -19.13
CA PHE A 90 1.17 -3.26 -20.43
C PHE A 90 1.68 -1.82 -20.48
N LEU A 91 2.26 -1.23 -19.41
CA LEU A 91 2.56 0.21 -19.42
C LEU A 91 3.93 0.68 -18.88
N ALA A 92 4.68 -0.08 -18.09
CA ALA A 92 6.05 0.30 -17.72
C ALA A 92 6.75 -0.85 -16.99
N ALA A 93 7.96 -1.22 -17.42
CA ALA A 93 8.81 -2.14 -16.67
C ALA A 93 9.16 -1.50 -15.30
N GLN A 94 8.62 -2.06 -14.22
CA GLN A 94 8.81 -1.57 -12.87
C GLN A 94 9.74 -2.50 -12.11
N TYR A 95 11.03 -2.16 -12.06
CA TYR A 95 12.01 -2.97 -11.37
C TYR A 95 12.15 -2.55 -9.93
N ARG A 96 12.20 -3.54 -9.03
CA ARG A 96 12.65 -3.36 -7.65
C ARG A 96 14.03 -2.70 -7.63
N ASN A 97 15.00 -3.29 -8.32
CA ASN A 97 16.32 -2.69 -8.51
C ASN A 97 16.36 -1.95 -9.85
N PRO A 98 16.30 -0.60 -9.89
CA PRO A 98 16.30 0.15 -11.14
C PRO A 98 17.53 -0.15 -11.99
N VAL A 99 17.31 -0.64 -13.21
CA VAL A 99 18.35 -0.73 -14.25
C VAL A 99 18.12 0.40 -15.26
N GLY A 100 18.36 1.64 -14.81
CA GLY A 100 18.17 2.87 -15.60
C GLY A 100 16.72 3.38 -15.69
N GLY A 101 16.57 4.69 -15.91
CA GLY A 101 15.27 5.37 -16.02
C GLY A 101 14.59 5.72 -14.70
N ASN A 102 13.51 6.52 -14.78
CA ASN A 102 12.65 6.84 -13.63
C ASN A 102 11.62 5.71 -13.47
N ASN A 103 11.54 5.09 -12.29
CA ASN A 103 10.54 4.06 -11.99
C ASN A 103 9.17 4.72 -11.82
N VAL A 104 8.44 4.85 -12.94
CA VAL A 104 7.10 5.44 -12.96
C VAL A 104 6.08 4.38 -12.55
N VAL A 105 5.30 4.69 -11.53
CA VAL A 105 4.26 3.85 -10.96
C VAL A 105 2.89 4.52 -11.06
N THR A 106 1.83 3.70 -11.10
CA THR A 106 0.45 4.23 -11.07
C THR A 106 0.00 4.35 -9.63
N MET A 107 -0.35 5.57 -9.23
CA MET A 107 -1.00 5.88 -7.97
C MET A 107 -2.50 6.11 -8.17
N ILE A 108 -3.31 5.64 -7.23
CA ILE A 108 -4.74 5.98 -7.13
C ILE A 108 -4.94 7.00 -6.03
N ASN A 109 -5.60 8.12 -6.34
CA ASN A 109 -5.81 9.25 -5.41
C ASN A 109 -7.30 9.60 -5.21
N GLY A 110 -8.20 8.64 -5.38
CA GLY A 110 -9.61 8.87 -5.13
C GLY A 110 -10.54 8.16 -6.09
N GLY A 111 -11.83 8.29 -5.82
CA GLY A 111 -12.91 7.90 -6.70
C GLY A 111 -12.98 6.40 -6.93
N THR A 112 -12.59 5.57 -5.96
CA THR A 112 -12.61 4.12 -6.08
C THR A 112 -13.17 3.41 -4.85
N ARG A 113 -13.83 2.28 -5.09
CA ARG A 113 -13.93 1.21 -4.10
C ARG A 113 -12.90 0.16 -4.43
N ALA A 114 -12.15 -0.30 -3.44
CA ALA A 114 -11.03 -1.19 -3.67
C ALA A 114 -10.87 -2.22 -2.55
N TYR A 115 -10.55 -3.45 -2.93
CA TYR A 115 -10.17 -4.51 -2.00
C TYR A 115 -8.66 -4.54 -1.86
N PHE A 116 -8.17 -4.57 -0.63
CA PHE A 116 -6.77 -4.60 -0.24
C PHE A 116 -6.45 -5.93 0.43
N ARG A 117 -5.32 -6.51 0.04
CA ARG A 117 -4.63 -7.58 0.78
C ARG A 117 -3.54 -7.03 1.71
N MET A 118 -3.09 -5.80 1.44
CA MET A 118 -2.09 -5.07 2.23
C MET A 118 -2.80 -4.07 3.14
N PHE A 119 -2.87 -4.38 4.43
CA PHE A 119 -3.44 -3.56 5.49
C PHE A 119 -2.83 -3.98 6.83
N GLU A 120 -2.97 -3.16 7.88
CA GLU A 120 -2.48 -3.52 9.21
C GLU A 120 -3.25 -4.74 9.76
N THR A 121 -2.56 -5.74 10.30
CA THR A 121 -3.23 -6.89 10.93
C THR A 121 -3.11 -6.89 12.45
N VAL A 122 -2.25 -6.01 12.99
CA VAL A 122 -1.96 -5.89 14.42
C VAL A 122 -2.30 -4.47 14.86
N ALA A 123 -3.15 -4.34 15.87
CA ALA A 123 -3.53 -3.05 16.43
C ALA A 123 -2.38 -2.40 17.20
N LEU A 124 -2.40 -1.07 17.29
CA LEU A 124 -1.52 -0.32 18.18
C LEU A 124 -1.95 -0.50 19.64
N ASP A 125 -0.99 -0.72 20.52
CA ASP A 125 -1.19 -0.57 21.96
C ASP A 125 -1.22 0.92 22.36
N ALA A 126 -1.49 1.20 23.63
CA ALA A 126 -1.56 2.57 24.15
C ALA A 126 -0.21 3.33 24.11
N LEU A 127 0.89 2.64 23.79
CA LEU A 127 2.23 3.20 23.64
C LEU A 127 2.62 3.42 22.18
N GLY A 128 1.71 3.14 21.23
CA GLY A 128 1.97 3.30 19.80
C GLY A 128 2.80 2.17 19.19
N ASN A 129 2.85 0.99 19.83
CA ASN A 129 3.51 -0.18 19.26
C ASN A 129 2.48 -1.13 18.66
N ARG A 130 2.82 -1.79 17.54
CA ARG A 130 2.03 -2.87 16.93
C ARG A 130 2.07 -4.14 17.80
N ALA A 131 1.43 -4.07 18.96
CA ALA A 131 1.40 -5.10 20.01
C ALA A 131 0.03 -5.20 20.70
N GLY A 132 -0.99 -4.47 20.24
CA GLY A 132 -2.35 -4.46 20.79
C GLY A 132 -3.19 -5.71 20.48
N GLY A 133 -2.60 -6.73 19.85
CA GLY A 133 -3.29 -7.93 19.37
C GLY A 133 -3.80 -7.79 17.94
N ALA A 134 -4.61 -8.75 17.50
CA ALA A 134 -5.19 -8.72 16.15
C ALA A 134 -6.14 -7.52 16.01
N ILE A 135 -5.97 -6.74 14.95
CA ILE A 135 -6.88 -5.63 14.66
C ILE A 135 -8.26 -6.17 14.27
N THR A 136 -9.32 -5.51 14.73
CA THR A 136 -10.69 -5.84 14.35
C THR A 136 -11.27 -4.69 13.55
N TYR A 137 -11.57 -4.92 12.27
CA TYR A 137 -12.25 -3.96 11.42
C TYR A 137 -13.77 -4.14 11.54
N THR A 138 -14.50 -3.04 11.70
CA THR A 138 -15.97 -3.03 11.68
C THR A 138 -16.48 -2.29 10.45
N LEU A 139 -17.60 -2.76 9.87
CA LEU A 139 -18.25 -2.07 8.75
C LEU A 139 -18.61 -0.62 9.12
N ASN A 140 -18.41 0.28 8.17
CA ASN A 140 -18.65 1.73 8.26
C ASN A 140 -17.78 2.49 9.27
N GLU A 141 -16.77 1.86 9.87
CA GLU A 141 -15.74 2.61 10.60
C GLU A 141 -14.81 3.34 9.64
N ASP A 142 -14.25 4.45 10.13
CA ASP A 142 -13.25 5.22 9.39
C ASP A 142 -11.99 4.37 9.16
N LEU A 143 -11.51 4.40 7.93
CA LEU A 143 -10.19 3.90 7.56
C LEU A 143 -9.19 5.04 7.50
N LYS A 144 -8.04 4.82 8.11
CA LYS A 144 -6.93 5.75 8.22
C LYS A 144 -5.65 5.13 7.70
N ILE A 145 -4.61 5.95 7.57
CA ILE A 145 -3.28 5.51 7.19
C ILE A 145 -2.43 5.35 8.45
N SER A 146 -1.78 4.20 8.59
CA SER A 146 -0.87 3.89 9.68
C SER A 146 0.49 4.57 9.51
N GLU A 147 1.31 4.50 10.55
CA GLU A 147 2.72 4.89 10.54
C GLU A 147 3.57 4.11 9.52
N ASN A 148 3.05 3.01 8.97
CA ASN A 148 3.70 2.16 7.98
C ASN A 148 3.15 2.35 6.55
N GLY A 149 2.25 3.32 6.34
CA GLY A 149 1.61 3.56 5.05
C GLY A 149 0.61 2.47 4.66
N LEU A 150 -0.07 1.86 5.63
CA LEU A 150 -1.08 0.83 5.43
C LEU A 150 -2.45 1.26 5.96
N LEU A 151 -3.52 0.65 5.47
CA LEU A 151 -4.86 0.89 6.00
C LEU A 151 -4.99 0.35 7.43
N CYS A 152 -5.52 1.16 8.33
CA CYS A 152 -5.87 0.78 9.70
C CYS A 152 -7.16 1.46 10.16
N ASN A 153 -7.74 0.99 11.26
CA ASN A 153 -8.82 1.66 11.99
C ASN A 153 -8.41 1.94 13.45
N ASP A 154 -7.10 2.09 13.71
CA ASP A 154 -6.60 2.44 15.04
C ASP A 154 -7.18 3.78 15.51
N THR A 155 -7.31 3.91 16.83
CA THR A 155 -7.78 5.15 17.45
C THR A 155 -6.77 6.28 17.23
N ASP A 156 -7.24 7.52 17.17
CA ASP A 156 -6.35 8.68 16.97
C ASP A 156 -5.32 8.80 18.09
N VAL A 157 -5.67 8.39 19.31
CA VAL A 157 -4.76 8.41 20.46
C VAL A 157 -3.59 7.45 20.26
N ASN A 158 -3.86 6.22 19.80
CA ASN A 158 -2.81 5.24 19.59
C ASN A 158 -1.94 5.60 18.36
N LEU A 159 -2.56 6.12 17.30
CA LEU A 159 -1.86 6.64 16.13
C LEU A 159 -0.93 7.80 16.50
N ALA A 160 -1.41 8.74 17.33
CA ALA A 160 -0.57 9.82 17.84
C ALA A 160 0.61 9.30 18.67
N ALA A 161 0.41 8.25 19.47
CA ALA A 161 1.50 7.60 20.20
C ALA A 161 2.54 6.93 19.28
N ALA A 162 2.12 6.48 18.09
CA ALA A 162 3.00 5.93 17.05
C ALA A 162 3.68 7.00 16.18
N GLY A 163 3.42 8.30 16.42
CA GLY A 163 3.99 9.41 15.66
C GLY A 163 3.08 9.96 14.54
N VAL A 164 1.87 9.42 14.38
CA VAL A 164 0.86 9.93 13.45
C VAL A 164 0.01 10.98 14.17
N THR A 165 0.51 12.21 14.18
CA THR A 165 -0.11 13.35 14.88
C THR A 165 -1.35 13.90 14.21
N THR A 166 -1.47 13.74 12.88
CA THR A 166 -2.63 14.19 12.11
C THR A 166 -3.19 13.02 11.30
N PRO A 167 -3.92 12.08 11.92
CA PRO A 167 -4.43 10.91 11.22
C PRO A 167 -5.33 11.29 10.03
N ILE A 168 -4.96 10.82 8.85
CA ILE A 168 -5.74 11.05 7.62
C ILE A 168 -6.82 9.98 7.51
N VAL A 169 -8.09 10.39 7.52
CA VAL A 169 -9.22 9.52 7.15
C VAL A 169 -9.34 9.49 5.63
N VAL A 170 -9.18 8.29 5.06
CA VAL A 170 -9.17 8.05 3.60
C VAL A 170 -10.46 7.43 3.08
N GLY A 171 -11.33 6.96 3.95
CA GLY A 171 -12.58 6.32 3.55
C GLY A 171 -13.21 5.55 4.71
N ILE A 172 -14.10 4.62 4.37
CA ILE A 172 -14.76 3.75 5.34
C ILE A 172 -14.57 2.27 5.00
N VAL A 173 -14.66 1.42 6.01
CA VAL A 173 -14.69 -0.04 5.83
C VAL A 173 -15.99 -0.44 5.13
N SER A 174 -15.90 -0.88 3.88
CA SER A 174 -17.05 -1.40 3.11
C SER A 174 -17.13 -2.93 3.08
N ALA A 175 -16.05 -3.62 3.44
CA ALA A 175 -16.05 -5.05 3.75
C ALA A 175 -14.92 -5.39 4.73
N VAL A 176 -15.24 -6.19 5.75
CA VAL A 176 -14.28 -6.62 6.78
C VAL A 176 -13.49 -7.85 6.30
N PRO A 177 -12.20 -8.00 6.66
CA PRO A 177 -11.41 -9.18 6.29
C PRO A 177 -12.04 -10.46 6.85
N SER A 178 -12.55 -11.33 5.98
CA SER A 178 -13.18 -12.60 6.36
C SER A 178 -12.99 -13.67 5.27
N ALA A 179 -13.20 -14.94 5.60
CA ALA A 179 -13.11 -16.01 4.60
C ALA A 179 -14.04 -15.77 3.38
N ALA A 180 -15.21 -15.15 3.59
CA ALA A 180 -16.19 -14.87 2.54
C ALA A 180 -15.69 -13.86 1.48
N ASN A 181 -14.74 -12.98 1.81
CA ASN A 181 -14.10 -12.06 0.86
C ASN A 181 -12.61 -12.36 0.66
N SER A 182 -12.18 -13.59 0.91
CA SER A 182 -10.79 -14.03 0.78
C SER A 182 -9.83 -13.27 1.69
N ASN A 183 -10.28 -12.89 2.89
CA ASN A 183 -9.53 -12.13 3.90
C ASN A 183 -9.04 -10.76 3.39
N ARG A 184 -9.84 -10.09 2.55
CA ARG A 184 -9.51 -8.77 2.00
C ARG A 184 -10.26 -7.66 2.71
N LEU A 185 -9.58 -6.58 3.06
CA LEU A 185 -10.22 -5.36 3.54
C LEU A 185 -10.76 -4.57 2.34
N CYS A 186 -11.99 -4.07 2.39
CA CYS A 186 -12.50 -3.17 1.35
C CYS A 186 -12.71 -1.77 1.89
N ILE A 187 -12.22 -0.78 1.13
CA ILE A 187 -12.43 0.64 1.38
C ILE A 187 -13.43 1.20 0.38
N ASP A 188 -14.36 2.02 0.85
CA ASP A 188 -15.00 3.03 0.01
C ASP A 188 -14.23 4.34 0.17
N MET A 189 -13.39 4.67 -0.82
CA MET A 189 -12.43 5.77 -0.71
C MET A 189 -13.16 7.11 -0.81
N LYS A 190 -12.88 8.00 0.14
CA LYS A 190 -13.26 9.40 0.08
C LYS A 190 -12.31 10.10 -0.89
N TYR A 191 -12.73 11.22 -1.48
CA TYR A 191 -12.03 12.04 -2.49
C TYR A 191 -12.33 11.63 -3.93
#